data_AF-A0A8J2QZM6-F1
#
_entry.id   AF-A0A8J2QZM6-F1
#
_cell.length_a   1.000
_cell.length_b   1.000
_cell.length_c   1.000
_cell.angle_alpha   90.00
_cell.angle_beta   90.00
_cell.angle_gamma   90.00
#
_symmetry.space_group_name_H-M   'P 1'
#
loop_
_entity.id
_entity.type
_entity.pdbx_description
1 polymer ?
#
loop_
_entity_poly.entity_id
_entity_poly.type
_entity_poly.pdbx_seq_one_letter_code
_entity_poly.pdbx_strand_id
1 'polypeptide(L)'
;MSCRNYMKELHAQLVKPWLETRLKMPTMPTHTKTKIQNVLGIRTDVEGGDYDEVQSTSRNESVSTGQNIRKRKICGNCGDTVYGTTKNVPSKPDQETLMKKIGLLQQRINILTEVRDISIAKDDVHDEIKKLRKELKEEEKCLKKKRAFAKRAKKIRTKEKLEKTERQKNNPAATQPRTGPGQPPLVDSQPALLETIINIAIHSSAANERRRTEIIRSYLTLSDLHERLLLMGFQISRSGT
;
A
#
# COMPACT_ATOMS: atom_id res chain seq x y z
N MET A 1 -7.74 -17.76 22.44
CA MET A 1 -6.71 -16.99 21.70
C MET A 1 -7.36 -15.82 20.96
N SER A 2 -6.76 -14.63 20.94
CA SER A 2 -7.25 -13.49 20.14
C SER A 2 -7.00 -13.71 18.64
N CYS A 3 -7.92 -13.28 17.77
CA CYS A 3 -7.77 -13.35 16.30
C CYS A 3 -6.43 -12.75 15.82
N ARG A 4 -5.95 -11.68 16.48
CA ARG A 4 -4.64 -11.09 16.20
C ARG A 4 -3.47 -12.05 16.43
N ASN A 5 -3.53 -12.85 17.50
CA ASN A 5 -2.48 -13.82 17.81
C ASN A 5 -2.54 -15.02 16.88
N TYR A 6 -3.76 -15.46 16.53
CA TYR A 6 -3.97 -16.51 15.53
C TYR A 6 -3.38 -16.13 14.16
N MET A 7 -3.64 -14.91 13.68
CA MET A 7 -3.09 -14.45 12.39
C MET A 7 -1.57 -14.32 12.40
N LYS A 8 -0.97 -13.93 13.54
CA LYS A 8 0.49 -13.89 13.70
C LYS A 8 1.11 -15.29 13.64
N GLU A 9 0.49 -16.24 14.33
CA GLU A 9 0.92 -17.64 14.35
C GLU A 9 0.80 -18.28 12.98
N LEU A 10 -0.34 -18.10 12.31
CA LEU A 10 -0.58 -18.59 10.95
C LEU A 10 0.39 -17.98 9.94
N HIS A 11 0.67 -16.68 10.04
CA HIS A 11 1.69 -16.04 9.20
C HIS A 11 3.09 -16.60 9.47
N ALA A 12 3.47 -16.85 10.72
CA ALA A 12 4.75 -17.46 11.06
C ALA A 12 4.87 -18.87 10.49
N GLN A 13 3.83 -19.70 10.60
CA GLN A 13 3.80 -21.07 10.08
C GLN A 13 3.93 -21.12 8.55
N LEU A 14 3.23 -20.25 7.83
CA LEU A 14 3.28 -20.22 6.36
C LEU A 14 4.61 -19.69 5.81
N VAL A 15 5.21 -18.71 6.49
CA VAL A 15 6.40 -18.01 5.98
C VAL A 15 7.71 -18.70 6.37
N LYS A 16 7.72 -19.48 7.46
CA LYS A 16 8.91 -20.15 8.00
C LYS A 16 9.66 -21.04 6.98
N PRO A 17 9.02 -21.97 6.24
CA PRO A 17 9.71 -22.83 5.28
C PRO A 17 10.36 -22.04 4.12
N TRP A 18 9.69 -20.97 3.70
CA TRP A 18 10.20 -20.10 2.64
C TRP A 18 11.43 -19.30 3.09
N LEU A 19 11.43 -18.81 4.32
CA LEU A 19 12.56 -18.11 4.92
C LEU A 19 13.80 -19.00 5.10
N GLU A 20 13.61 -20.25 5.53
CA GLU A 20 14.68 -21.25 5.63
C GLU A 20 15.30 -21.57 4.27
N THR A 21 14.47 -21.72 3.24
CA THR A 21 14.94 -21.91 1.86
C THR A 21 15.74 -20.71 1.37
N ARG A 22 15.24 -19.51 1.67
CA ARG A 22 15.92 -18.27 1.29
C ARG A 22 17.31 -18.17 1.90
N LEU A 23 17.49 -18.54 3.18
CA LEU A 23 18.79 -18.51 3.88
C LEU A 23 19.89 -19.36 3.22
N LYS A 24 19.53 -20.36 2.42
CA LYS A 24 20.50 -21.21 1.69
C LYS A 24 21.10 -20.52 0.46
N MET A 25 20.60 -19.35 0.06
CA MET A 25 21.08 -18.64 -1.12
C MET A 25 22.45 -17.97 -0.87
N PRO A 26 23.49 -18.23 -1.69
CA PRO A 26 24.85 -17.74 -1.45
C PRO A 26 25.02 -16.23 -1.65
N THR A 27 24.18 -15.60 -2.47
CA THR A 27 24.30 -14.18 -2.86
C THR A 27 23.44 -13.23 -2.02
N MET A 28 22.95 -13.66 -0.85
CA MET A 28 22.04 -12.85 -0.05
C MET A 28 22.78 -11.71 0.70
N PRO A 29 22.25 -10.46 0.67
CA PRO A 29 22.77 -9.37 1.50
C PRO A 29 22.76 -9.72 2.99
N THR A 30 23.87 -9.45 3.68
CA THR A 30 24.11 -9.77 5.10
C THR A 30 23.00 -9.25 6.02
N HIS A 31 22.60 -7.99 5.87
CA HIS A 31 21.53 -7.39 6.67
C HIS A 31 20.17 -8.09 6.52
N THR A 32 19.91 -8.72 5.37
CA THR A 32 18.69 -9.50 5.13
C THR A 32 18.81 -10.87 5.79
N LYS A 33 19.99 -11.50 5.69
CA LYS A 33 20.30 -12.78 6.33
C LYS A 33 20.12 -12.72 7.84
N THR A 34 20.69 -11.70 8.49
CA THR A 34 20.56 -11.47 9.94
C THR A 34 19.10 -11.25 10.37
N LYS A 35 18.31 -10.51 9.59
CA LYS A 35 16.88 -10.30 9.89
C LYS A 35 16.08 -11.60 9.81
N ILE A 36 16.35 -12.44 8.82
CA ILE A 36 15.66 -13.72 8.65
C ILE A 36 16.04 -14.67 9.78
N GLN A 37 17.32 -14.74 10.14
CA GLN A 37 17.80 -15.53 11.29
C GLN A 37 17.13 -15.11 12.60
N ASN A 38 17.01 -13.80 12.85
CA ASN A 38 16.31 -13.27 14.04
C ASN A 38 14.82 -13.65 14.07
N VAL A 39 14.14 -13.63 12.92
CA VAL A 39 12.72 -14.03 12.81
C VAL A 39 12.53 -15.53 13.03
N LEU A 40 13.50 -16.34 12.60
CA LEU A 40 13.50 -17.79 12.78
C LEU A 40 14.02 -18.25 14.16
N GLY A 41 14.54 -17.32 14.98
CA GLY A 41 15.12 -17.64 16.29
C GLY A 41 16.45 -18.38 16.20
N ILE A 42 17.13 -18.32 15.05
CA ILE A 42 18.44 -18.96 14.85
C ILE A 42 19.50 -18.02 15.42
N ARG A 43 20.07 -18.36 16.58
CA ARG A 43 21.27 -17.70 17.10
C ARG A 43 22.48 -18.22 16.34
N THR A 44 23.19 -17.33 15.65
CA THR A 44 24.53 -17.63 15.16
C THR A 44 25.51 -16.91 16.05
N ASP A 45 26.22 -17.68 16.86
CA ASP A 45 27.36 -17.23 17.62
C ASP A 45 28.50 -17.09 16.60
N VAL A 46 28.70 -15.89 16.06
CA VAL A 46 29.91 -15.55 15.31
C VAL A 46 30.53 -14.35 15.99
N GLU A 47 31.67 -14.64 16.60
CA GLU A 47 32.58 -13.76 17.31
C GLU A 47 33.07 -12.58 16.45
N GLY A 48 33.38 -11.48 17.15
CA GLY A 48 34.61 -10.69 16.96
C GLY A 48 34.86 -10.02 15.61
N GLY A 49 34.78 -8.69 15.59
CA GLY A 49 35.25 -7.86 14.49
C GLY A 49 35.33 -6.39 14.89
N ASP A 50 36.25 -6.13 15.82
CA ASP A 50 36.75 -4.81 16.19
C ASP A 50 37.50 -4.16 15.02
N TYR A 51 37.14 -2.92 14.69
CA TYR A 51 37.99 -2.01 13.90
C TYR A 51 37.71 -0.58 14.38
N ASP A 52 38.69 -0.06 15.09
CA ASP A 52 38.81 1.30 15.57
C ASP A 52 38.81 2.36 14.45
N GLU A 53 38.31 3.52 14.88
CA GLU A 53 38.78 4.87 14.62
C GLU A 53 39.86 5.08 13.54
N VAL A 54 39.49 5.82 12.49
CA VAL A 54 40.44 6.67 11.75
C VAL A 54 39.89 8.09 11.70
N GLN A 55 40.41 8.92 12.60
CA GLN A 55 40.54 10.36 12.38
C GLN A 55 41.56 10.60 11.25
N SER A 56 41.27 11.54 10.35
CA SER A 56 42.28 12.24 9.56
C SER A 56 41.75 13.63 9.17
N THR A 57 42.11 14.58 10.04
CA THR A 57 42.83 15.82 9.73
C THR A 57 42.69 16.45 8.33
N SER A 58 42.14 17.67 8.34
CA SER A 58 42.75 18.92 7.83
C SER A 58 43.42 18.93 6.44
N ARG A 59 42.86 19.73 5.52
CA ARG A 59 43.53 20.97 5.07
C ARG A 59 42.59 21.97 4.39
N ASN A 60 42.85 23.23 4.72
CA ASN A 60 42.30 24.51 4.28
C ASN A 60 42.31 24.65 2.73
N GLU A 61 41.61 25.55 2.05
CA GLU A 61 41.43 26.99 2.30
C GLU A 61 40.54 27.54 1.15
N SER A 62 39.64 28.49 1.43
CA SER A 62 39.49 29.73 0.67
C SER A 62 38.14 30.41 0.97
N VAL A 63 38.30 31.62 1.48
CA VAL A 63 37.28 32.65 1.65
C VAL A 63 36.74 33.05 0.27
N SER A 64 35.41 33.16 0.14
CA SER A 64 34.82 34.09 -0.81
C SER A 64 33.46 34.57 -0.31
N THR A 65 33.49 35.78 0.21
CA THR A 65 32.36 36.67 0.43
C THR A 65 31.65 36.89 -0.91
N GLY A 66 30.40 36.45 -1.04
CA GLY A 66 29.67 36.56 -2.30
C GLY A 66 28.16 36.68 -2.06
N GLN A 67 27.72 37.91 -1.83
CA GLN A 67 26.31 38.31 -1.83
C GLN A 67 25.62 37.81 -3.11
N ASN A 68 24.76 36.80 -3.00
CA ASN A 68 23.90 36.37 -4.10
C ASN A 68 22.68 37.29 -4.20
N ILE A 69 22.90 38.51 -4.71
CA ILE A 69 21.84 39.34 -5.27
C ILE A 69 21.40 38.65 -6.56
N ARG A 70 20.31 37.87 -6.49
CA ARG A 70 19.68 37.30 -7.69
C ARG A 70 19.15 38.44 -8.55
N LYS A 71 19.93 38.79 -9.58
CA LYS A 71 19.51 39.65 -10.69
C LYS A 71 18.21 39.10 -11.27
N ARG A 72 17.11 39.82 -11.07
CA ARG A 72 15.85 39.61 -11.78
C ARG A 72 16.11 39.88 -13.25
N LYS A 73 16.00 38.85 -14.09
CA LYS A 73 15.89 39.02 -15.54
C LYS A 73 14.50 39.61 -15.78
N ILE A 74 14.44 40.91 -16.01
CA ILE A 74 13.24 41.61 -16.47
C ILE A 74 13.02 41.14 -17.92
N CYS A 75 11.97 40.36 -18.17
CA CYS A 75 11.48 40.21 -19.53
C CYS A 75 10.65 41.46 -19.84
N GLY A 76 11.09 42.23 -20.83
CA GLY A 76 10.30 43.30 -21.42
C GLY A 76 9.07 42.71 -22.12
N ASN A 77 7.97 43.45 -22.02
CA ASN A 77 6.66 43.19 -22.60
C ASN A 77 5.87 41.99 -22.05
N CYS A 78 5.28 42.21 -20.89
CA CYS A 78 3.85 41.94 -20.71
C CYS A 78 3.28 42.98 -19.73
N GLY A 79 2.66 44.01 -20.29
CA GLY A 79 1.68 44.79 -19.55
C GLY A 79 0.49 43.87 -19.29
N ASP A 80 0.23 43.62 -18.02
CA ASP A 80 -1.11 43.64 -17.43
C ASP A 80 -0.96 43.40 -15.93
N THR A 81 -1.34 44.42 -15.17
CA THR A 81 -1.54 44.39 -13.73
C THR A 81 -2.61 43.35 -13.40
N VAL A 82 -2.18 42.11 -13.16
CA VAL A 82 -3.01 41.12 -12.48
C VAL A 82 -2.54 41.08 -11.04
N TYR A 83 -3.37 41.65 -10.18
CA TYR A 83 -3.37 41.48 -8.73
C TYR A 83 -2.85 40.09 -8.38
N GLY A 84 -1.70 40.06 -7.70
CA GLY A 84 -1.07 38.84 -7.24
C GLY A 84 -1.99 38.14 -6.25
N THR A 85 -2.88 37.29 -6.76
CA THR A 85 -3.57 36.30 -5.94
C THR A 85 -2.45 35.42 -5.39
N THR A 86 -2.15 35.59 -4.10
CA THR A 86 -1.29 34.68 -3.38
C THR A 86 -1.89 33.29 -3.57
N LYS A 87 -1.27 32.49 -4.45
CA LYS A 87 -1.68 31.10 -4.66
C LYS A 87 -1.70 30.47 -3.28
N ASN A 88 -2.91 30.15 -2.80
CA ASN A 88 -3.10 29.47 -1.52
C ASN A 88 -2.31 28.17 -1.60
N VAL A 89 -1.08 28.19 -1.10
CA VAL A 89 -0.25 27.01 -0.96
C VAL A 89 -1.07 26.09 -0.07
N PRO A 90 -1.34 24.84 -0.49
CA PRO A 90 -2.06 23.90 0.36
C PRO A 90 -1.40 23.89 1.74
N SER A 91 -2.10 24.42 2.74
CA SER A 91 -1.57 24.57 4.08
C SER A 91 -1.14 23.19 4.55
N LYS A 92 0.06 23.14 5.14
CA LYS A 92 0.56 21.93 5.78
C LYS A 92 0.46 22.20 7.26
N PRO A 93 -0.73 22.06 7.87
CA PRO A 93 -1.00 22.53 9.22
C PRO A 93 0.00 21.95 10.22
N ASP A 94 0.28 20.64 10.12
CA ASP A 94 1.29 19.95 10.93
C ASP A 94 2.73 20.50 10.76
N GLN A 95 3.11 20.96 9.56
CA GLN A 95 4.46 21.50 9.34
C GLN A 95 4.54 22.94 9.83
N GLU A 96 3.45 23.70 9.68
CA GLU A 96 3.32 25.08 10.14
C GLU A 96 3.29 25.15 11.68
N THR A 97 2.61 24.23 12.36
CA THR A 97 2.63 24.15 13.83
C THR A 97 4.02 23.84 14.36
N LEU A 98 4.74 22.89 13.76
CA LEU A 98 6.13 22.58 14.11
C LEU A 98 7.06 23.77 13.86
N MET A 99 6.90 24.49 12.75
CA MET A 99 7.69 25.69 12.47
C MET A 99 7.45 26.81 13.47
N LYS A 100 6.18 27.04 13.87
CA LYS A 100 5.83 27.99 14.92
C LYS A 100 6.45 27.59 16.26
N LYS A 101 6.37 26.31 16.63
CA LYS A 101 6.96 25.78 17.87
C LYS A 101 8.48 25.96 17.89
N ILE A 102 9.18 25.67 16.78
CA ILE A 102 10.63 25.92 16.65
C ILE A 102 10.94 27.41 16.84
N GLY A 103 10.16 28.31 16.23
CA GLY A 103 10.34 29.75 16.40
C GLY A 103 10.18 30.22 17.84
N LEU A 104 9.16 29.71 18.56
CA LEU A 104 8.95 30.00 19.98
C LEU A 104 10.09 29.47 20.87
N LEU A 105 10.56 28.25 20.60
CA LEU A 105 11.69 27.67 21.32
C LEU A 105 12.98 28.47 21.11
N GLN A 106 13.24 28.94 19.88
CA GLN A 106 14.38 29.81 19.57
C GLN A 106 14.29 31.15 20.32
N GLN A 107 13.12 31.79 20.33
CA GLN A 107 12.89 33.03 21.08
C GLN A 107 13.12 32.83 22.59
N ARG A 108 12.57 31.74 23.16
CA ARG A 108 12.73 31.43 24.58
C ARG A 108 14.20 31.16 24.95
N ILE A 109 14.93 30.44 24.10
CA ILE A 109 16.37 30.21 24.30
C ILE A 109 17.13 31.53 24.28
N ASN A 110 16.83 32.44 23.35
CA ASN A 110 17.52 33.73 23.27
C ASN A 110 17.29 34.57 24.53
N ILE A 111 16.03 34.69 24.98
CA ILE A 111 15.69 35.43 26.22
C ILE A 111 16.42 34.84 27.43
N LEU A 112 16.42 33.51 27.59
CA LEU A 112 17.11 32.86 28.71
C LEU A 112 18.64 33.00 28.61
N THR A 113 19.18 33.06 27.38
CA THR A 113 20.61 33.28 27.14
C THR A 113 20.99 34.71 27.55
N GLU A 114 20.18 35.71 27.19
CA GLU A 114 20.37 37.10 27.60
C GLU A 114 20.28 37.26 29.14
N VAL A 115 19.29 36.64 29.78
CA VAL A 115 19.15 36.65 31.24
C VAL A 115 20.36 35.99 31.93
N ARG A 116 20.87 34.88 31.38
CA ARG A 116 22.08 34.21 31.87
C ARG A 116 23.32 35.09 31.71
N ASP A 117 23.41 35.88 30.65
CA ASP A 117 24.60 36.70 30.39
C ASP A 117 24.61 37.99 31.23
N ILE A 118 23.43 38.48 31.64
CA ILE A 118 23.26 39.67 32.50
C ILE A 118 23.32 39.31 34.00
N SER A 119 22.79 38.14 34.36
CA SER A 119 22.75 37.69 35.75
C SER A 119 23.94 36.77 36.01
N ILE A 120 24.51 36.74 37.20
CA ILE A 120 25.33 35.59 37.65
C ILE A 120 24.37 34.42 37.90
N ALA A 121 23.73 33.93 36.83
CA ALA A 121 22.57 33.06 36.90
C ALA A 121 22.97 31.64 37.33
N LYS A 122 22.16 31.13 38.27
CA LYS A 122 22.23 29.81 38.89
C LYS A 122 22.09 28.68 37.86
N ASP A 123 22.58 27.49 38.23
CA ASP A 123 22.55 26.25 37.44
C ASP A 123 21.17 25.92 36.84
N ASP A 124 20.08 26.34 37.49
CA ASP A 124 18.69 26.16 37.05
C ASP A 124 18.40 26.73 35.64
N VAL A 125 18.92 27.93 35.33
CA VAL A 125 18.73 28.57 34.02
C VAL A 125 19.54 27.84 32.95
N HIS A 126 20.71 27.31 33.32
CA HIS A 126 21.55 26.52 32.42
C HIS A 126 20.88 25.20 32.04
N ASP A 127 20.24 24.54 33.00
CA ASP A 127 19.48 23.31 32.77
C ASP A 127 18.23 23.54 31.92
N GLU A 128 17.51 24.66 32.11
CA GLU A 128 16.38 25.04 31.25
C GLU A 128 16.83 25.28 29.80
N ILE A 129 17.94 26.01 29.58
CA ILE A 129 18.52 26.21 28.25
C ILE A 129 18.91 24.86 27.62
N LYS A 130 19.53 23.96 28.40
CA LYS A 130 19.93 22.63 27.92
C LYS A 130 18.72 21.78 27.53
N LYS A 131 17.63 21.84 28.30
CA LYS A 131 16.37 21.16 27.99
C LYS A 131 15.73 21.71 26.72
N LEU A 132 15.60 23.03 26.61
CA LEU A 132 15.02 23.68 25.42
C LEU A 132 15.84 23.41 24.15
N ARG A 133 17.17 23.34 24.25
CA ARG A 133 18.04 22.93 23.12
C ARG A 133 17.82 21.49 22.68
N LYS A 134 17.53 20.56 23.61
CA LYS A 134 17.16 19.17 23.26
C LYS A 134 15.81 19.13 22.55
N GLU A 135 14.82 19.82 23.10
CA GLU A 135 13.48 19.92 22.50
C GLU A 135 13.53 20.54 21.10
N LEU A 136 14.32 21.60 20.90
CA LEU A 136 14.52 22.21 19.58
C LEU A 136 15.08 21.21 18.57
N LYS A 137 16.11 20.43 18.94
CA LYS A 137 16.69 19.39 18.07
C LYS A 137 15.67 18.30 17.71
N GLU A 138 14.82 17.92 18.67
CA GLU A 138 13.77 16.92 18.45
C GLU A 138 12.69 17.43 17.49
N GLU A 139 12.24 18.67 17.66
CA GLU A 139 11.24 19.29 16.80
C GLU A 139 11.76 19.51 15.36
N GLU A 140 13.03 19.93 15.21
CA GLU A 140 13.67 20.01 13.90
C GLU A 140 13.77 18.64 13.21
N LYS A 141 14.12 17.59 13.96
CA LYS A 141 14.16 16.21 13.46
C LYS A 141 12.75 15.75 13.04
N CYS A 142 11.72 16.09 13.82
CA CYS A 142 10.33 15.80 13.50
C CYS A 142 9.89 16.50 12.19
N LEU A 143 10.18 17.79 12.06
CA LEU A 143 9.87 18.57 10.86
C LEU A 143 10.59 18.01 9.61
N LYS A 144 11.87 17.64 9.74
CA LYS A 144 12.64 17.02 8.65
C LYS A 144 12.01 15.70 8.18
N LYS A 145 11.58 14.84 9.12
CA LYS A 145 10.88 13.59 8.82
C LYS A 145 9.56 13.83 8.10
N LYS A 146 8.72 14.75 8.60
CA LYS A 146 7.42 15.10 7.98
C LYS A 146 7.61 15.66 6.57
N ARG A 147 8.61 16.51 6.33
CA ARG A 147 8.96 17.01 4.99
C ARG A 147 9.41 15.88 4.06
N ALA A 148 10.26 14.97 4.54
CA ALA A 148 10.73 13.83 3.74
C ALA A 148 9.58 12.88 3.37
N PHE A 149 8.68 12.58 4.32
CA PHE A 149 7.50 11.76 4.08
C PHE A 149 6.58 12.39 3.03
N ALA A 150 6.29 13.69 3.16
CA ALA A 150 5.48 14.42 2.17
C ALA A 150 6.09 14.38 0.76
N LYS A 151 7.43 14.53 0.65
CA LYS A 151 8.14 14.40 -0.64
C LYS A 151 8.02 12.99 -1.22
N ARG A 152 8.21 11.95 -0.39
CA ARG A 152 8.07 10.54 -0.82
C ARG A 152 6.65 10.23 -1.27
N ALA A 153 5.65 10.62 -0.49
CA ALA A 153 4.24 10.44 -0.83
C ALA A 153 3.89 11.13 -2.16
N LYS A 154 4.39 12.36 -2.39
CA LYS A 154 4.20 13.05 -3.67
C LYS A 154 4.79 12.25 -4.83
N LYS A 155 6.02 11.73 -4.69
CA LYS A 155 6.70 10.92 -5.72
C LYS A 155 5.92 9.64 -6.07
N ILE A 156 5.40 8.95 -5.06
CA ILE A 156 4.59 7.73 -5.25
C ILE A 156 3.32 8.07 -6.04
N ARG A 157 2.57 9.08 -5.59
CA ARG A 157 1.34 9.53 -6.28
C ARG A 157 1.60 9.95 -7.73
N THR A 158 2.71 10.64 -8.01
CA THR A 158 3.06 11.00 -9.39
C THR A 158 3.41 9.78 -10.23
N LYS A 159 4.15 8.81 -9.67
CA LYS A 159 4.50 7.57 -10.37
C LYS A 159 3.25 6.73 -10.69
N GLU A 160 2.36 6.54 -9.72
CA GLU A 160 1.10 5.81 -9.92
C GLU A 160 0.21 6.48 -10.96
N LYS A 161 0.16 7.82 -11.00
CA LYS A 161 -0.59 8.54 -12.03
C LYS A 161 -0.01 8.28 -13.42
N LEU A 162 1.31 8.36 -13.58
CA LEU A 162 1.97 8.09 -14.86
C LEU A 162 1.73 6.65 -15.32
N GLU A 163 1.92 5.69 -14.41
CA GLU A 163 1.70 4.27 -14.70
C GLU A 163 0.23 3.98 -15.06
N LYS A 164 -0.72 4.59 -14.37
CA LYS A 164 -2.14 4.51 -14.75
C LYS A 164 -2.35 5.03 -16.16
N THR A 165 -1.87 6.24 -16.47
CA THR A 165 -1.96 6.84 -17.81
C THR A 165 -1.35 5.96 -18.89
N GLU A 166 -0.19 5.35 -18.62
CA GLU A 166 0.48 4.43 -19.55
C GLU A 166 -0.35 3.16 -19.79
N ARG A 167 -0.94 2.58 -18.74
CA ARG A 167 -1.87 1.45 -18.88
C ARG A 167 -3.11 1.80 -19.71
N GLN A 168 -3.65 3.04 -19.59
CA GLN A 168 -4.78 3.47 -20.42
C GLN A 168 -4.41 3.57 -21.91
N LYS A 169 -3.18 4.02 -22.21
CA LYS A 169 -2.69 4.08 -23.60
C LYS A 169 -2.54 2.69 -24.23
N ASN A 170 -2.07 1.71 -23.44
CA ASN A 170 -1.78 0.37 -23.94
C ASN A 170 -3.03 -0.53 -24.06
N ASN A 171 -4.12 -0.24 -23.35
CA ASN A 171 -5.37 -0.98 -23.46
C ASN A 171 -6.58 -0.06 -23.21
N PRO A 172 -7.08 0.65 -24.25
CA PRO A 172 -8.18 1.59 -24.10
C PRO A 172 -9.51 0.90 -23.73
N ALA A 173 -9.70 -0.37 -24.12
CA ALA A 173 -10.91 -1.14 -23.86
C ALA A 173 -11.08 -1.54 -22.37
N ALA A 174 -9.98 -1.80 -21.66
CA ALA A 174 -10.01 -2.11 -20.22
C ALA A 174 -10.26 -0.90 -19.31
N THR A 175 -10.29 0.31 -19.88
CA THR A 175 -10.42 1.59 -19.16
C THR A 175 -11.77 2.25 -19.29
N GLN A 176 -12.73 1.64 -19.97
CA GLN A 176 -14.11 2.12 -19.96
C GLN A 176 -14.58 2.22 -18.49
N PRO A 177 -15.00 3.42 -18.03
CA PRO A 177 -15.51 3.57 -16.68
C PRO A 177 -16.70 2.63 -16.52
N ARG A 178 -16.68 1.81 -15.47
CA ARG A 178 -17.82 0.94 -15.15
C ARG A 178 -19.06 1.80 -15.00
N THR A 179 -20.14 1.42 -15.68
CA THR A 179 -21.43 2.12 -15.67
C THR A 179 -22.06 2.14 -14.27
N GLY A 180 -21.59 1.30 -13.32
CA GLY A 180 -22.01 1.34 -11.92
C GLY A 180 -21.11 0.53 -10.97
N PRO A 181 -21.31 0.67 -9.65
CA PRO A 181 -20.69 -0.18 -8.65
C PRO A 181 -21.18 -1.62 -8.78
N GLY A 182 -20.25 -2.59 -8.74
CA GLY A 182 -20.56 -4.02 -8.87
C GLY A 182 -19.72 -4.75 -9.92
N GLN A 183 -19.99 -6.04 -10.06
CA GLN A 183 -19.48 -6.87 -11.16
C GLN A 183 -20.32 -6.57 -12.42
N PRO A 184 -19.71 -6.45 -13.62
CA PRO A 184 -20.47 -6.24 -14.85
C PRO A 184 -21.53 -7.34 -15.01
N PRO A 185 -22.75 -7.01 -15.45
CA PRO A 185 -23.75 -8.01 -15.80
C PRO A 185 -23.14 -9.05 -16.74
N LEU A 186 -23.35 -10.34 -16.46
CA LEU A 186 -22.82 -11.44 -17.28
C LEU A 186 -23.32 -11.38 -18.73
N VAL A 187 -24.48 -10.75 -18.95
CA VAL A 187 -25.09 -10.50 -20.25
C VAL A 187 -24.23 -9.57 -21.12
N ASP A 188 -23.55 -8.58 -20.51
CA ASP A 188 -22.71 -7.62 -21.24
C ASP A 188 -21.38 -8.24 -21.68
N SER A 189 -20.86 -9.18 -20.89
CA SER A 189 -19.59 -9.85 -21.20
C SER A 189 -19.76 -11.06 -22.12
N GLN A 190 -20.92 -11.71 -22.12
CA GLN A 190 -21.20 -12.92 -22.88
C GLN A 190 -22.65 -12.93 -23.41
N PRO A 191 -22.94 -12.18 -24.49
CA PRO A 191 -24.30 -12.04 -25.01
C PRO A 191 -24.88 -13.38 -25.50
N ALA A 192 -24.02 -14.27 -26.03
CA ALA A 192 -24.42 -15.59 -26.53
C ALA A 192 -24.65 -16.64 -25.42
N LEU A 193 -24.29 -16.36 -24.16
CA LEU A 193 -24.37 -17.35 -23.09
C LEU A 193 -25.81 -17.82 -22.85
N LEU A 194 -26.75 -16.88 -22.83
CA LEU A 194 -28.17 -17.18 -22.62
C LEU A 194 -28.72 -18.08 -23.74
N GLU A 195 -28.42 -17.73 -24.98
CA GLU A 195 -28.78 -18.52 -26.17
C GLU A 195 -28.18 -19.94 -26.10
N THR A 196 -26.92 -20.05 -25.67
CA THR A 196 -26.23 -21.34 -25.52
C THR A 196 -26.89 -22.21 -24.45
N ILE A 197 -27.27 -21.63 -23.29
CA ILE A 197 -27.97 -22.34 -22.22
C ILE A 197 -29.34 -22.85 -22.71
N ILE A 198 -30.09 -22.01 -23.43
CA ILE A 198 -31.38 -22.38 -24.02
C ILE A 198 -31.19 -23.54 -25.01
N ASN A 199 -30.21 -23.45 -25.90
CA ASN A 199 -29.92 -24.50 -26.87
C ASN A 199 -29.56 -25.82 -26.19
N ILE A 200 -28.70 -25.80 -25.15
CA ILE A 200 -28.37 -27.01 -24.38
C ILE A 200 -29.61 -27.61 -23.72
N ALA A 201 -30.46 -26.79 -23.10
CA ALA A 201 -31.67 -27.23 -22.44
C ALA A 201 -32.67 -27.88 -23.41
N ILE A 202 -32.88 -27.27 -24.58
CA ILE A 202 -33.78 -27.80 -25.62
C ILE A 202 -33.29 -29.17 -26.11
N HIS A 203 -32.02 -29.28 -26.49
CA HIS A 203 -31.44 -30.53 -27.00
C HIS A 203 -31.40 -31.61 -25.91
N SER A 204 -31.09 -31.25 -24.66
CA SER A 204 -31.11 -32.18 -23.54
C SER A 204 -32.51 -32.68 -23.25
N SER A 205 -33.54 -31.83 -23.38
CA SER A 205 -34.93 -32.27 -23.17
C SER A 205 -35.38 -33.31 -24.20
N ALA A 206 -35.03 -33.11 -25.48
CA ALA A 206 -35.37 -34.04 -26.55
C ALA A 206 -34.61 -35.37 -26.42
N ALA A 207 -33.33 -35.32 -26.04
CA ALA A 207 -32.52 -36.51 -25.78
C ALA A 207 -32.99 -37.25 -24.52
N ASN A 208 -33.38 -36.53 -23.47
CA ASN A 208 -33.89 -37.09 -22.23
C ASN A 208 -35.23 -37.79 -22.45
N GLU A 209 -36.13 -37.21 -23.25
CA GLU A 209 -37.41 -37.83 -23.59
C GLU A 209 -37.20 -39.15 -24.37
N ARG A 210 -36.30 -39.16 -25.36
CA ARG A 210 -35.93 -40.39 -26.07
C ARG A 210 -35.40 -41.46 -25.11
N ARG A 211 -34.45 -41.11 -24.22
CA ARG A 211 -33.94 -42.04 -23.20
C ARG A 211 -35.03 -42.57 -22.27
N ARG A 212 -35.98 -41.72 -21.84
CA ARG A 212 -37.13 -42.15 -21.03
C ARG A 212 -37.97 -43.18 -21.77
N THR A 213 -38.29 -42.95 -23.04
CA THR A 213 -39.09 -43.90 -23.83
C THR A 213 -38.36 -45.21 -24.15
N GLU A 214 -37.04 -45.18 -24.30
CA GLU A 214 -36.22 -46.36 -24.55
C GLU A 214 -36.06 -47.22 -23.29
N ILE A 215 -35.91 -46.58 -22.12
CA ILE A 215 -35.98 -47.26 -20.81
C ILE A 215 -37.31 -47.99 -20.68
N ILE A 216 -38.43 -47.33 -20.97
CA ILE A 216 -39.78 -47.94 -20.89
C ILE A 216 -39.90 -49.13 -21.86
N ARG A 217 -39.34 -49.05 -23.07
CA ARG A 217 -39.35 -50.15 -24.06
C ARG A 217 -38.49 -51.36 -23.67
N SER A 218 -37.53 -51.20 -22.76
CA SER A 218 -36.62 -52.28 -22.37
C SER A 218 -37.21 -53.29 -21.37
N TYR A 219 -38.36 -52.99 -20.76
CA TYR A 219 -39.01 -53.89 -19.80
C TYR A 219 -39.83 -54.96 -20.52
N LEU A 220 -39.48 -56.22 -20.25
CA LEU A 220 -40.10 -57.39 -20.89
C LEU A 220 -41.44 -57.78 -20.24
N THR A 221 -41.59 -57.57 -18.93
CA THR A 221 -42.82 -57.93 -18.22
C THR A 221 -43.68 -56.72 -17.89
N LEU A 222 -44.99 -56.93 -17.90
CA LEU A 222 -45.97 -55.89 -17.60
C LEU A 222 -45.88 -55.42 -16.13
N SER A 223 -45.43 -56.28 -15.22
CA SER A 223 -45.17 -55.93 -13.83
C SER A 223 -43.99 -54.98 -13.68
N ASP A 224 -42.84 -55.29 -14.31
CA ASP A 224 -41.64 -54.45 -14.24
C ASP A 224 -41.88 -53.08 -14.86
N LEU A 225 -42.63 -53.06 -15.97
CA LEU A 225 -43.06 -51.83 -16.63
C LEU A 225 -43.94 -50.97 -15.70
N HIS A 226 -44.92 -51.58 -15.02
CA HIS A 226 -45.83 -50.87 -14.12
C HIS A 226 -45.11 -50.27 -12.91
N GLU A 227 -44.20 -51.02 -12.29
CA GLU A 227 -43.36 -50.53 -11.18
C GLU A 227 -42.46 -49.37 -11.63
N ARG A 228 -41.86 -49.46 -12.81
CA ARG A 228 -41.02 -48.38 -13.33
C ARG A 228 -41.81 -47.11 -13.62
N LEU A 229 -43.02 -47.25 -14.17
CA LEU A 229 -43.88 -46.10 -14.45
C LEU A 229 -44.37 -45.42 -13.17
N LEU A 230 -44.68 -46.18 -12.12
CA LEU A 230 -44.95 -45.63 -10.78
C LEU A 230 -43.76 -44.85 -10.22
N LEU A 231 -42.53 -45.39 -10.33
CA LEU A 231 -41.30 -44.71 -9.91
C LEU A 231 -41.03 -43.41 -10.70
N MET A 232 -41.46 -43.32 -11.95
CA MET A 232 -41.38 -42.10 -12.76
C MET A 232 -42.49 -41.07 -12.44
N GLY A 233 -43.37 -41.38 -11.49
CA GLY A 233 -44.43 -40.49 -11.03
C GLY A 233 -45.74 -40.60 -11.81
N PHE A 234 -45.90 -41.61 -12.67
CA PHE A 234 -47.17 -41.84 -13.37
C PHE A 234 -48.17 -42.54 -12.42
N GLN A 235 -49.36 -41.96 -12.27
CA GLN A 235 -50.46 -42.59 -11.54
C GLN A 235 -51.24 -43.49 -12.50
N ILE A 236 -50.88 -44.78 -12.54
CA ILE A 236 -51.49 -45.76 -13.45
C ILE A 236 -52.05 -46.93 -12.66
N SER A 237 -53.33 -47.23 -12.89
CA SER A 237 -54.02 -48.38 -12.33
C SER A 237 -53.82 -49.60 -13.24
N ARG A 238 -53.61 -50.80 -12.67
CA ARG A 238 -53.43 -52.05 -13.45
C ARG A 238 -54.70 -52.51 -14.19
N SER A 239 -55.83 -51.87 -13.94
CA SER A 239 -57.12 -52.20 -14.52
C SER A 239 -57.53 -51.14 -15.54
N GLY A 240 -57.28 -51.41 -16.81
CA GLY A 240 -58.01 -50.83 -17.93
C GLY A 240 -58.90 -51.91 -18.51
N THR A 241 -60.21 -51.69 -18.53
CA THR A 241 -61.12 -52.30 -19.51
C THR A 241 -60.84 -51.71 -20.88
#